data_AF-A0A975LZV1-F1
#
_entry.id   AF-A0A975LZV1-F1
#
_cell.length_a   1.000
_cell.length_b   1.000
_cell.length_c   1.000
_cell.angle_alpha   90.00
_cell.angle_beta   90.00
_cell.angle_gamma   90.00
#
_symmetry.space_group_name_H-M   'P 1'
#
loop_
_entity.id
_entity.type
_entity.pdbx_description
1 polymer ?
#
loop_
_entity_poly.entity_id
_entity_poly.type
_entity_poly.pdbx_seq_one_letter_code
_entity_poly.pdbx_strand_id
1 'polypeptide(L)' 'MKERLEKIIGAKITAYTRGSSYQATIIKGILKEVDDDYIVIFNGKNYVIVQMNKIIWVKI' A
#
# COMPACT_ATOMS: atom_id res chain seq x y z
N MET A 1 -2.06 -10.11 -7.55
CA MET A 1 -1.27 -8.97 -7.01
C MET A 1 -0.74 -9.28 -5.61
N LYS A 2 -1.57 -9.87 -4.72
CA LYS A 2 -1.21 -10.33 -3.37
C LYS A 2 0.14 -11.05 -3.24
N GLU A 3 0.36 -12.18 -3.94
CA GLU A 3 1.62 -12.96 -3.84
C GLU A 3 2.90 -12.15 -4.10
N ARG A 4 2.83 -11.10 -4.94
CA ARG A 4 3.99 -10.22 -5.20
C ARG A 4 4.24 -9.26 -4.06
N LEU A 5 3.19 -8.79 -3.39
CA LEU A 5 3.28 -7.89 -2.24
C LEU A 5 3.72 -8.63 -0.97
N GLU A 6 3.27 -9.87 -0.79
CA GLU A 6 3.70 -10.70 0.36
C GLU A 6 5.21 -10.94 0.38
N LYS A 7 5.83 -11.13 -0.80
CA LYS A 7 7.30 -11.30 -0.94
C LYS A 7 8.12 -10.08 -0.54
N ILE A 8 7.48 -8.90 -0.41
CA ILE A 8 8.15 -7.63 -0.13
C ILE A 8 7.67 -7.02 1.20
N ILE A 9 6.99 -7.80 2.04
CA ILE A 9 6.68 -7.39 3.42
C ILE A 9 7.98 -7.04 4.14
N GLY A 10 7.99 -5.90 4.84
CA GLY A 10 9.16 -5.31 5.48
C GLY A 10 9.93 -4.34 4.59
N ALA A 11 9.69 -4.31 3.28
CA ALA A 11 10.33 -3.35 2.38
C ALA A 11 9.70 -1.95 2.47
N LYS A 12 10.51 -0.93 2.21
CA LYS A 12 10.02 0.44 1.99
C LYS A 12 9.37 0.50 0.61
N ILE A 13 8.14 0.98 0.54
CA ILE A 13 7.35 1.09 -0.68
C ILE A 13 6.74 2.50 -0.83
N THR A 14 6.39 2.82 -2.06
CA THR A 14 5.55 3.95 -2.46
C THR A 14 4.32 3.39 -3.18
N ALA A 15 3.16 3.44 -2.52
CA ALA A 15 1.88 3.02 -3.09
C ALA A 15 1.15 4.23 -3.67
N TYR A 16 0.69 4.10 -4.91
CA TYR A 16 -0.17 5.06 -5.60
C TYR A 16 -1.60 4.54 -5.55
N THR A 17 -2.48 5.26 -4.86
CA THR A 17 -3.85 4.84 -4.60
C THR A 17 -4.84 5.80 -5.24
N ARG A 18 -5.98 5.29 -5.70
CA ARG A 18 -7.06 6.10 -6.24
C ARG A 18 -7.85 6.72 -5.08
N GLY A 19 -7.79 8.04 -4.94
CA GLY A 19 -8.61 8.78 -4.00
C GLY A 19 -10.07 8.89 -4.46
N SER A 20 -10.95 9.32 -3.54
CA SER A 20 -12.39 9.48 -3.80
C SER A 20 -12.71 10.58 -4.83
N SER A 21 -11.78 11.50 -5.08
CA SER A 21 -11.94 12.67 -5.96
C SER A 21 -11.12 12.57 -7.25
N TYR A 22 -10.90 11.35 -7.77
CA TYR A 22 -10.08 11.06 -8.96
C TYR A 22 -8.59 11.45 -8.85
N GLN A 23 -8.15 12.09 -7.77
CA GLN A 23 -6.75 12.38 -7.50
C GLN A 23 -6.04 11.16 -6.93
N ALA A 24 -4.84 10.88 -7.44
CA ALA A 24 -3.99 9.82 -6.90
C ALA A 24 -3.39 10.27 -5.57
N THR A 25 -3.55 9.46 -4.52
CA THR A 25 -2.88 9.66 -3.23
C THR A 25 -1.62 8.80 -3.18
N ILE A 26 -0.52 9.38 -2.72
CA ILE A 26 0.78 8.69 -2.63
C ILE A 26 1.06 8.38 -1.17
N ILE A 27 1.24 7.10 -0.85
CA ILE A 27 1.53 6.62 0.50
C ILE A 27 2.93 6.01 0.50
N LYS A 28 3.83 6.59 1.29
CA LYS A 28 5.20 6.10 1.46
C LYS A 28 5.35 5.49 2.85
N GLY A 29 5.96 4.32 2.93
CA GLY A 29 6.20 3.67 4.21
C GLY A 29 6.73 2.25 4.06
N ILE A 30 6.72 1.50 5.15
CA ILE A 30 7.12 0.09 5.16
C ILE A 30 5.87 -0.77 5.01
N LEU A 31 5.85 -1.70 4.06
CA LEU A 31 4.78 -2.68 3.95
C LEU A 31 4.84 -3.62 5.14
N LYS A 32 3.75 -3.74 5.91
CA LYS A 32 3.70 -4.54 7.13
C LYS A 32 2.84 -5.79 7.00
N GLU A 33 1.73 -5.69 6.27
CA GLU A 33 0.79 -6.78 6.10
C GLU A 33 0.13 -6.67 4.72
N VAL A 34 -0.22 -7.82 4.15
CA VAL A 34 -0.95 -7.95 2.91
C VAL A 34 -2.05 -8.98 3.15
N ASP A 35 -3.28 -8.56 2.93
CA ASP A 35 -4.47 -9.40 2.97
C ASP A 35 -5.08 -9.48 1.55
N ASP A 36 -6.15 -10.26 1.37
CA ASP A 36 -6.88 -10.31 0.09
C ASP A 36 -7.58 -8.98 -0.23
N ASP A 37 -8.00 -8.24 0.79
CA ASP A 37 -8.79 -7.01 0.61
C ASP A 37 -7.99 -5.72 0.83
N TYR A 38 -6.88 -5.78 1.56
CA TYR A 38 -6.11 -4.59 1.94
C TYR A 38 -4.62 -4.84 2.14
N ILE A 39 -3.86 -3.75 2.22
CA ILE A 39 -2.48 -3.76 2.70
C ILE A 39 -2.31 -2.77 3.85
N VAL A 40 -1.34 -3.04 4.73
CA VAL A 40 -0.99 -2.16 5.84
C VAL A 40 0.39 -1.58 5.59
N ILE A 41 0.48 -0.24 5.62
CA ILE A 41 1.72 0.51 5.41
C ILE A 41 2.02 1.31 6.66
N PHE A 42 3.20 1.12 7.25
CA PHE A 42 3.68 1.94 8.37
C PHE A 42 4.49 3.14 7.85
N ASN A 43 4.02 4.36 8.11
CA ASN A 43 4.67 5.58 7.61
C ASN A 43 5.71 6.19 8.57
N GLY A 44 6.08 5.48 9.64
CA GLY A 44 6.98 5.97 10.70
C GLY A 44 6.26 6.51 11.94
N LYS A 45 4.96 6.83 11.84
CA LYS A 45 4.13 7.28 12.98
C LYS A 45 2.86 6.47 13.12
N ASN A 46 2.16 6.24 12.01
CA ASN A 46 0.87 5.58 11.96
C ASN A 46 0.89 4.40 10.98
N TYR A 47 -0.05 3.49 11.19
CA TYR A 47 -0.41 2.45 10.24
C TYR A 47 -1.50 2.96 9.31
N VAL A 48 -1.31 2.80 8.01
CA VAL A 48 -2.25 3.21 6.97
C VAL A 48 -2.76 1.95 6.30
N ILE A 49 -4.07 1.73 6.37
CA ILE A 49 -4.75 0.62 5.70
C ILE A 49 -5.21 1.11 4.33
N VAL A 50 -4.85 0.36 3.29
CA VAL A 50 -5.17 0.71 1.90
C VAL A 50 -5.90 -0.46 1.27
N GLN A 51 -7.11 -0.21 0.74
CA GLN A 51 -7.87 -1.24 0.02
C GLN A 51 -7.17 -1.61 -1.29
N MET A 52 -7.09 -2.91 -1.57
CA MET A 52 -6.40 -3.43 -2.76
C MET A 52 -7.04 -2.94 -4.06
N ASN A 53 -8.38 -2.83 -4.11
CA ASN A 53 -9.11 -2.31 -5.27
C ASN A 53 -8.82 -0.83 -5.58
N LYS A 54 -8.20 -0.09 -4.65
CA LYS A 54 -7.77 1.30 -4.85
C LYS A 54 -6.30 1.42 -5.23
N ILE A 55 -5.51 0.34 -5.21
CA ILE A 55 -4.09 0.40 -5.54
C ILE A 55 -3.94 0.40 -7.06
N ILE A 56 -3.37 1.48 -7.59
CA ILE A 56 -3.07 1.61 -9.02
C ILE A 56 -1.71 0.99 -9.30
N TRP A 57 -0.72 1.34 -8.48
CA TRP A 57 0.65 0.89 -8.64
C TRP A 57 1.41 0.94 -7.31
N VAL A 58 2.38 0.05 -7.14
CA VAL A 58 3.32 0.06 -6.02
C VAL A 58 4.73 0.05 -6.58
N LYS A 59 5.53 1.03 -6.15
CA LYS A 59 6.97 1.09 -6.40
C LYS A 59 7.72 0.73 -5.12
N ILE A 60 8.75 -0.10 -5.24
CA ILE A 60 9.67 -0.48 -4.15
C ILE A 60 10.88 0.45 -4.23
#